data_AF-A0A7S4GAC4-F1
#
_entry.id   AF-A0A7S4GAC4-F1
#
_cell.length_a   1.000
_cell.length_b   1.000
_cell.length_c   1.000
_cell.angle_alpha   90.00
_cell.angle_beta   90.00
_cell.angle_gamma   90.00
#
_symmetry.space_group_name_H-M   'P 1'
#
loop_
_entity.id
_entity.type
_entity.pdbx_description
1 polymer ?
#
loop_
_entity_poly.entity_id
_entity_poly.type
_entity_poly.pdbx_seq_one_letter_code
_entity_poly.pdbx_strand_id
1 'polypeptide(L)'
;EEVEASLNSTEFAVRELNTGSDPRGLTMMEEALKTWLHGGDPIAQLRFEEPLARLKARLAAGEDVWGPMIRRYFLENTHRVTVELYPDPAMSERTEAEEAQRLAAIKEGMTEAELEAVMRTQEALQEKQATPDTPEALKCIPTLQLSDIPTENTPVPTEMEEVHGAPCLHHDLFTNDILYLDMAFDLHGLPEDLLPYMSLFAEALTEMGTAKEDFVALTQRINRKVGGVHQFVLVS
;
A
#
# COMPACT_ATOMS: atom_id res chain seq x y z
N GLU A 1 10.72 -13.40 22.14
CA GLU A 1 11.46 -12.64 21.12
C GLU A 1 10.54 -12.22 19.97
N GLU A 2 9.76 -13.13 19.36
CA GLU A 2 8.80 -12.78 18.29
C GLU A 2 7.80 -11.69 18.68
N VAL A 3 7.17 -11.81 19.85
CA VAL A 3 6.22 -10.79 20.36
C VAL A 3 6.87 -9.41 20.49
N GLU A 4 8.13 -9.37 20.94
CA GLU A 4 8.89 -8.13 21.09
C GLU A 4 9.21 -7.51 19.72
N ALA A 5 9.61 -8.34 18.75
CA ALA A 5 9.88 -7.90 17.38
C ALA A 5 8.62 -7.34 16.71
N SER A 6 7.47 -8.04 16.78
CA SER A 6 6.20 -7.54 16.22
C SER A 6 5.73 -6.25 16.87
N LEU A 7 5.94 -6.11 18.19
CA LEU A 7 5.58 -4.89 18.93
C LEU A 7 6.44 -3.70 18.49
N ASN A 8 7.75 -3.91 18.32
CA ASN A 8 8.66 -2.89 17.83
C ASN A 8 8.30 -2.47 16.39
N SER A 9 8.08 -3.40 15.48
CA SER A 9 7.68 -3.09 14.09
C SER A 9 6.35 -2.33 14.03
N THR A 10 5.38 -2.71 14.86
CA THR A 10 4.08 -2.01 14.91
C THR A 10 4.25 -0.59 15.45
N GLU A 11 5.04 -0.42 16.53
CA GLU A 11 5.35 0.90 17.08
C GLU A 11 6.09 1.80 16.09
N PHE A 12 7.06 1.24 15.36
CA PHE A 12 7.78 1.97 14.33
C PHE A 12 6.83 2.45 13.24
N ALA A 13 5.98 1.57 12.69
CA ALA A 13 5.04 1.92 11.63
C ALA A 13 4.07 3.05 12.02
N VAL A 14 3.52 3.03 13.25
CA VAL A 14 2.61 4.08 13.71
C VAL A 14 3.32 5.40 14.04
N ARG A 15 4.61 5.34 14.44
CA ARG A 15 5.43 6.55 14.69
C ARG A 15 5.96 7.19 13.41
N GLU A 16 6.38 6.37 12.46
CA GLU A 16 6.87 6.83 11.15
C GLU A 16 5.73 7.47 10.37
N LEU A 17 4.54 6.85 10.41
CA LEU A 17 3.35 7.22 9.63
C LEU A 17 3.76 7.59 8.19
N ASN A 18 4.61 6.75 7.62
CA ASN A 18 5.12 6.91 6.27
C ASN A 18 4.09 6.35 5.30
N THR A 19 3.37 7.28 4.68
CA THR A 19 2.32 7.00 3.71
C THR A 19 2.85 7.05 2.27
N GLY A 20 4.18 7.17 2.09
CA GLY A 20 4.79 7.30 0.77
C GLY A 20 4.26 8.50 0.01
N SER A 21 3.69 8.26 -1.17
CA SER A 21 3.04 9.29 -2.00
C SER A 21 1.65 9.69 -1.51
N ASP A 22 1.04 8.89 -0.63
CA ASP A 22 -0.32 9.16 -0.17
C ASP A 22 -0.30 10.29 0.86
N PRO A 23 -1.22 11.26 0.78
CA PRO A 23 -1.29 12.33 1.77
C PRO A 23 -1.59 11.77 3.16
N ARG A 24 -0.75 12.07 4.15
CA ARG A 24 -0.98 11.65 5.55
C ARG A 24 -2.39 11.97 6.06
N GLY A 25 -2.94 13.12 5.66
CA GLY A 25 -4.31 13.52 6.02
C GLY A 25 -5.39 12.58 5.50
N LEU A 26 -5.18 11.97 4.32
CA LEU A 26 -6.09 10.98 3.75
C LEU A 26 -6.05 9.68 4.56
N THR A 27 -4.84 9.16 4.85
CA THR A 27 -4.67 7.98 5.70
C THR A 27 -5.28 8.18 7.10
N MET A 28 -5.06 9.36 7.71
CA MET A 28 -5.67 9.69 9.01
C MET A 28 -7.20 9.75 8.93
N MET A 29 -7.76 10.29 7.84
CA MET A 29 -9.21 10.29 7.61
C MET A 29 -9.75 8.87 7.49
N GLU A 30 -9.09 7.99 6.73
CA GLU A 30 -9.48 6.59 6.58
C GLU A 30 -9.48 5.85 7.92
N GLU A 31 -8.43 6.03 8.74
CA GLU A 31 -8.38 5.47 10.09
C GLU A 31 -9.53 5.97 10.98
N ALA A 32 -9.87 7.26 10.88
CA ALA A 32 -10.97 7.84 11.63
C ALA A 32 -12.33 7.27 11.20
N LEU A 33 -12.52 7.04 9.90
CA LEU A 33 -13.78 6.52 9.36
C LEU A 33 -14.08 5.10 9.84
N LYS A 34 -13.07 4.29 10.17
CA LYS A 34 -13.25 2.92 10.68
C LYS A 34 -14.09 2.86 11.96
N THR A 35 -14.01 3.85 12.83
CA THR A 35 -14.84 3.92 14.06
C THR A 35 -16.00 4.89 13.89
N TRP A 36 -15.77 6.01 13.20
CA TRP A 36 -16.74 7.10 13.12
C TRP A 36 -18.02 6.68 12.36
N LEU A 37 -17.88 5.92 11.27
CA LEU A 37 -19.03 5.41 10.50
C LEU A 37 -19.94 4.48 11.29
N HIS A 38 -19.47 3.98 12.44
CA HIS A 38 -20.22 3.11 13.33
C HIS A 38 -20.56 3.80 14.67
N GLY A 39 -20.47 5.13 14.73
CA GLY A 39 -20.81 5.94 15.92
C GLY A 39 -19.74 5.94 17.02
N GLY A 40 -18.54 5.44 16.74
CA GLY A 40 -17.40 5.46 17.65
C GLY A 40 -16.61 6.78 17.63
N ASP A 41 -15.63 6.89 18.52
CA ASP A 41 -14.71 8.03 18.57
C ASP A 41 -13.79 8.05 17.33
N PRO A 42 -13.84 9.10 16.47
CA PRO A 42 -13.05 9.18 15.24
C PRO A 42 -11.54 9.23 15.47
N ILE A 43 -11.07 9.60 16.66
CA ILE A 43 -9.63 9.74 16.93
C ILE A 43 -9.06 8.62 17.79
N ALA A 44 -9.89 7.64 18.18
CA ALA A 44 -9.45 6.52 19.02
C ALA A 44 -8.30 5.72 18.39
N GLN A 45 -8.34 5.48 17.07
CA GLN A 45 -7.29 4.73 16.37
C GLN A 45 -6.01 5.56 16.18
N LEU A 46 -6.12 6.88 16.13
CA LEU A 46 -4.97 7.78 15.98
C LEU A 46 -4.17 7.91 17.29
N ARG A 47 -4.79 7.64 18.43
CA ARG A 47 -4.17 7.69 19.76
C ARG A 47 -3.54 6.34 20.14
N PHE A 48 -2.41 6.02 19.53
CA PHE A 48 -1.77 4.71 19.71
C PHE A 48 -0.90 4.59 20.97
N GLU A 49 -0.36 5.70 21.51
CA GLU A 49 0.63 5.65 22.60
C GLU A 49 0.11 5.00 23.89
N GLU A 50 -1.05 5.43 24.39
CA GLU A 50 -1.62 4.90 25.64
C GLU A 50 -2.03 3.41 25.51
N PRO A 51 -2.77 2.99 24.45
CA PRO A 51 -3.03 1.57 24.20
C PRO A 51 -1.76 0.72 24.11
N LEU A 52 -0.72 1.23 23.44
CA LEU A 52 0.55 0.52 23.28
C LEU A 52 1.31 0.39 24.61
N ALA A 53 1.35 1.46 25.42
CA ALA A 53 1.97 1.44 26.74
C ALA A 53 1.26 0.45 27.69
N ARG A 54 -0.08 0.43 27.66
CA ARG A 54 -0.88 -0.54 28.42
C ARG A 54 -0.61 -1.97 27.99
N LEU A 55 -0.49 -2.23 26.68
CA LEU A 55 -0.11 -3.54 26.17
C LEU A 55 1.28 -3.95 26.69
N LYS A 56 2.30 -3.10 26.51
CA LYS A 56 3.67 -3.33 27.01
C LYS A 56 3.71 -3.70 28.50
N ALA A 57 2.94 -2.99 29.34
CA ALA A 57 2.89 -3.25 30.78
C ALA A 57 2.33 -4.65 31.12
N ARG A 58 1.28 -5.09 30.42
CA ARG A 58 0.68 -6.43 30.58
C ARG A 58 1.69 -7.53 30.21
N LEU A 59 2.45 -7.32 29.14
CA LEU A 59 3.49 -8.26 28.70
C LEU A 59 4.65 -8.34 29.67
N ALA A 60 5.10 -7.20 30.18
CA ALA A 60 6.14 -7.14 31.19
C ALA A 60 5.74 -7.84 32.50
N ALA A 61 4.43 -7.89 32.80
CA ALA A 61 3.88 -8.65 33.94
C ALA A 61 3.75 -10.16 33.67
N GLY A 62 4.10 -10.64 32.48
CA GLY A 62 4.01 -12.06 32.10
C GLY A 62 2.60 -12.52 31.74
N GLU A 63 1.68 -11.60 31.45
CA GLU A 63 0.30 -11.94 31.06
C GLU A 63 0.27 -12.56 29.64
N ASP A 64 -0.38 -13.72 29.51
CA ASP A 64 -0.71 -14.29 28.20
C ASP A 64 -1.92 -13.57 27.59
N VAL A 65 -1.64 -12.51 26.83
CA VAL A 65 -2.68 -11.70 26.17
C VAL A 65 -3.27 -12.41 24.95
N TRP A 66 -2.49 -13.18 24.20
CA TRP A 66 -2.91 -13.72 22.90
C TRP A 66 -3.51 -15.12 22.97
N GLY A 67 -3.02 -16.01 23.83
CA GLY A 67 -3.55 -17.39 23.92
C GLY A 67 -5.07 -17.44 24.09
N PRO A 68 -5.67 -16.66 25.03
CA PRO A 68 -7.11 -16.57 25.17
C PRO A 68 -7.81 -15.97 23.93
N MET A 69 -7.20 -14.97 23.28
CA MET A 69 -7.75 -14.34 22.08
C MET A 69 -7.75 -15.28 20.87
N ILE A 70 -6.65 -16.01 20.65
CA ILE A 70 -6.53 -17.00 19.57
C ILE A 70 -7.60 -18.09 19.75
N ARG A 71 -7.74 -18.61 20.96
CA ARG A 71 -8.77 -19.59 21.28
C ARG A 71 -10.17 -19.06 20.96
N ARG A 72 -10.53 -17.88 21.47
CA ARG A 72 -11.87 -17.29 21.33
C ARG A 72 -12.20 -16.88 19.90
N TYR A 73 -11.31 -16.17 19.22
CA TYR A 73 -11.61 -15.51 17.95
C TYR A 73 -11.31 -16.38 16.72
N PHE A 74 -10.44 -17.39 16.85
CA PHE A 74 -10.05 -18.26 15.73
C PHE A 74 -10.45 -19.73 15.93
N LEU A 75 -10.03 -20.36 17.03
CA LEU A 75 -10.20 -21.82 17.20
C LEU A 75 -11.66 -22.20 17.51
N GLU A 76 -12.29 -21.49 18.43
CA GLU A 76 -13.66 -21.76 18.89
C GLU A 76 -14.72 -20.97 18.12
N ASN A 77 -14.29 -20.01 17.28
CA ASN A 77 -15.20 -19.21 16.48
C ASN A 77 -15.76 -20.02 15.29
N THR A 78 -17.05 -20.35 15.36
CA THR A 78 -17.77 -21.09 14.31
C THR A 78 -18.23 -20.19 13.16
N HIS A 79 -18.15 -18.87 13.28
CA HIS A 79 -18.46 -17.93 12.21
C HIS A 79 -17.29 -17.85 11.21
N ARG A 80 -17.05 -18.96 10.50
CA ARG A 80 -15.92 -19.15 9.59
C ARG A 80 -16.40 -19.69 8.24
N VAL A 81 -15.84 -19.14 7.16
CA VAL A 81 -16.05 -19.60 5.79
C VAL A 81 -14.71 -20.01 5.20
N THR A 82 -14.65 -21.16 4.54
CA THR A 82 -13.50 -21.61 3.74
C THR A 82 -13.90 -21.55 2.28
N VAL A 83 -13.13 -20.81 1.47
CA VAL A 83 -13.38 -20.62 0.04
C VAL A 83 -12.21 -21.23 -0.74
N GLU A 84 -12.52 -22.15 -1.66
CA GLU A 84 -11.55 -22.72 -2.59
C GLU A 84 -11.85 -22.19 -4.00
N LEU A 85 -10.87 -21.54 -4.61
CA LEU A 85 -10.97 -20.96 -5.96
C LEU A 85 -10.12 -21.78 -6.92
N TYR A 86 -10.74 -22.28 -7.98
CA TYR A 86 -10.07 -23.02 -9.04
C TYR A 86 -10.11 -22.22 -10.33
N PRO A 87 -9.01 -22.16 -11.10
CA PRO A 87 -9.04 -21.54 -12.41
C PRO A 87 -9.96 -22.33 -13.34
N ASP A 88 -10.94 -21.65 -13.93
CA ASP A 88 -11.86 -22.20 -14.93
C ASP A 88 -11.62 -21.48 -16.27
N PRO A 89 -10.93 -22.09 -17.25
CA PRO A 89 -10.63 -21.44 -18.53
C PRO A 89 -11.89 -21.16 -19.36
N ALA A 90 -13.01 -21.82 -19.06
CA ALA A 90 -14.29 -21.62 -19.75
C ALA A 90 -15.19 -20.57 -19.07
N MET A 91 -14.75 -19.99 -17.94
CA MET A 91 -15.59 -19.05 -17.18
C MET A 91 -15.92 -17.79 -17.98
N SER A 92 -14.94 -17.22 -18.70
CA SER A 92 -15.17 -16.03 -19.55
C SER A 92 -16.21 -16.33 -20.64
N GLU A 93 -16.02 -17.42 -21.39
CA GLU A 93 -16.93 -17.82 -22.46
C GLU A 93 -18.36 -18.06 -21.94
N ARG A 94 -18.50 -18.67 -20.75
CA ARG A 94 -19.79 -18.90 -20.11
C ARG A 94 -20.45 -17.59 -19.68
N THR A 95 -19.72 -16.68 -19.04
CA THR A 95 -20.24 -15.37 -18.63
C THR A 95 -20.65 -14.52 -19.84
N GLU A 96 -19.87 -14.53 -20.93
CA GLU A 96 -20.21 -13.86 -22.18
C GLU A 96 -21.45 -14.47 -22.84
N ALA A 97 -21.56 -15.81 -22.85
CA ALA A 97 -22.74 -16.49 -23.39
C ALA A 97 -24.01 -16.19 -22.56
N GLU A 98 -23.91 -16.19 -21.23
CA GLU A 98 -25.00 -15.82 -20.33
C GLU A 98 -25.43 -14.36 -20.53
N GLU A 99 -24.48 -13.44 -20.68
CA GLU A 99 -24.76 -12.04 -20.99
C GLU A 99 -25.42 -11.89 -22.37
N ALA A 100 -24.89 -12.54 -23.40
CA ALA A 100 -25.44 -12.51 -24.76
C ALA A 100 -26.87 -13.06 -24.81
N GLN A 101 -27.15 -14.16 -24.11
CA GLN A 101 -28.49 -14.72 -23.98
C GLN A 101 -29.44 -13.75 -23.26
N ARG A 102 -28.99 -13.12 -22.16
CA ARG A 102 -29.78 -12.12 -21.44
C ARG A 102 -30.10 -10.92 -22.32
N LEU A 103 -29.13 -10.41 -23.08
CA LEU A 103 -29.33 -9.29 -24.01
C LEU A 103 -30.27 -9.67 -25.17
N ALA A 104 -30.15 -10.88 -25.71
CA ALA A 104 -31.06 -11.38 -26.74
C ALA A 104 -32.50 -11.46 -26.22
N ALA A 105 -32.71 -12.01 -25.02
CA ALA A 105 -34.03 -12.10 -24.40
C ALA A 105 -34.65 -10.72 -24.12
N ILE A 106 -33.84 -9.75 -23.67
CA ILE A 106 -34.30 -8.35 -23.52
C ILE A 106 -34.76 -7.81 -24.87
N LYS A 107 -33.94 -7.97 -25.91
CA LYS A 107 -34.24 -7.47 -27.26
C LYS A 107 -35.50 -8.10 -27.86
N GLU A 108 -35.69 -9.42 -27.68
CA GLU A 108 -36.88 -10.13 -28.15
C GLU A 108 -38.16 -9.67 -27.44
N GLY A 109 -38.06 -9.22 -26.18
CA GLY A 109 -39.17 -8.66 -25.42
C GLY A 109 -39.54 -7.23 -25.78
N MET A 110 -38.75 -6.54 -26.62
CA MET A 110 -39.00 -5.16 -27.01
C MET A 110 -39.93 -5.07 -28.21
N THR A 111 -40.84 -4.11 -28.16
CA THR A 111 -41.58 -3.65 -29.32
C THR A 111 -40.68 -2.85 -30.25
N GLU A 112 -41.08 -2.71 -31.53
CA GLU A 112 -40.34 -1.90 -32.51
C GLU A 112 -40.12 -0.46 -32.01
N ALA A 113 -41.14 0.14 -31.38
CA ALA A 113 -41.05 1.50 -30.83
C ALA A 113 -40.01 1.63 -29.69
N GLU A 114 -39.84 0.58 -28.89
CA GLU A 114 -38.84 0.54 -27.81
C GLU A 114 -37.43 0.32 -28.37
N LEU A 115 -37.27 -0.53 -29.38
CA LEU A 115 -36.00 -0.74 -30.06
C LEU A 115 -35.52 0.56 -30.73
N GLU A 116 -36.41 1.24 -31.45
CA GLU A 116 -36.12 2.55 -32.02
C GLU A 116 -35.79 3.59 -30.94
N ALA A 117 -36.45 3.54 -29.77
CA ALA A 117 -36.13 4.44 -28.67
C ALA A 117 -34.72 4.22 -28.13
N VAL A 118 -34.28 2.97 -27.97
CA VAL A 118 -32.91 2.64 -27.57
C VAL A 118 -31.90 3.14 -28.59
N MET A 119 -32.16 2.94 -29.88
CA MET A 119 -31.28 3.43 -30.94
C MET A 119 -31.15 4.96 -30.91
N ARG A 120 -32.28 5.68 -30.76
CA ARG A 120 -32.26 7.15 -30.59
C ARG A 120 -31.50 7.58 -29.34
N THR A 121 -31.65 6.88 -28.22
CA THR A 121 -30.89 7.16 -26.99
C THR A 121 -29.40 6.91 -27.19
N GLN A 122 -29.01 5.83 -27.88
CA GLN A 122 -27.63 5.53 -28.21
C GLN A 122 -27.00 6.62 -29.08
N GLU A 123 -27.68 7.04 -30.14
CA GLU A 123 -27.22 8.11 -31.03
C GLU A 123 -27.06 9.44 -30.27
N ALA A 124 -28.07 9.82 -29.48
CA ALA A 124 -28.01 11.04 -28.66
C ALA A 124 -26.90 10.98 -27.59
N LEU A 125 -26.65 9.80 -27.00
CA LEU A 125 -25.55 9.60 -26.04
C LEU A 125 -24.19 9.72 -26.74
N GLN A 126 -24.02 9.12 -27.92
CA GLN A 126 -22.80 9.21 -28.72
C GLN A 126 -22.53 10.66 -29.13
N GLU A 127 -23.53 11.38 -29.62
CA GLU A 127 -23.41 12.81 -29.95
C GLU A 127 -23.00 13.62 -28.72
N LYS A 128 -23.63 13.37 -27.56
CA LYS A 128 -23.31 14.08 -26.31
C LYS A 128 -21.88 13.80 -25.82
N GLN A 129 -21.39 12.57 -25.90
CA GLN A 129 -20.03 12.21 -25.50
C GLN A 129 -18.97 12.73 -26.48
N ALA A 130 -19.30 12.80 -27.77
CA ALA A 130 -18.40 13.31 -28.81
C ALA A 130 -18.38 14.85 -28.89
N THR A 131 -19.39 15.52 -28.34
CA THR A 131 -19.48 16.98 -28.31
C THR A 131 -18.65 17.53 -27.15
N PRO A 132 -17.56 18.27 -27.40
CA PRO A 132 -16.78 18.89 -26.33
C PRO A 132 -17.58 20.00 -25.63
N ASP A 133 -17.27 20.24 -24.36
CA ASP A 133 -17.83 21.38 -23.62
C ASP A 133 -17.43 22.72 -24.27
N THR A 134 -18.33 23.71 -24.15
CA THR A 134 -18.06 25.05 -24.71
C THR A 134 -16.96 25.78 -23.93
N PRO A 135 -16.25 26.72 -24.57
CA PRO A 135 -15.26 27.55 -23.88
C PRO A 135 -15.83 28.30 -22.66
N GLU A 136 -17.09 28.71 -22.70
CA GLU A 136 -17.78 29.36 -21.58
C GLU A 136 -18.01 28.41 -20.40
N ALA A 137 -18.36 27.14 -20.67
CA ALA A 137 -18.53 26.12 -19.63
C ALA A 137 -17.19 25.74 -18.99
N LEU A 138 -16.14 25.58 -19.80
CA LEU A 138 -14.79 25.29 -19.31
C LEU A 138 -14.25 26.41 -18.41
N LYS A 139 -14.59 27.68 -18.69
CA LYS A 139 -14.22 28.84 -17.85
C LYS A 139 -14.87 28.81 -16.45
N CYS A 140 -15.90 28.00 -16.22
CA CYS A 140 -16.49 27.83 -14.89
C CYS A 140 -15.64 26.93 -13.98
N ILE A 141 -14.68 26.19 -14.52
CA ILE A 141 -13.75 25.36 -13.75
C ILE A 141 -12.64 26.27 -13.21
N PRO A 142 -12.47 26.41 -11.88
CA PRO A 142 -11.42 27.24 -11.33
C PRO A 142 -10.04 26.65 -11.68
N THR A 143 -9.13 27.49 -12.15
CA THR A 143 -7.75 27.11 -12.47
C THR A 143 -6.76 27.92 -11.66
N LEU A 144 -5.61 27.32 -11.37
CA LEU A 144 -4.45 28.08 -10.90
C LEU A 144 -3.92 28.98 -12.02
N GLN A 145 -3.33 30.09 -11.65
CA GLN A 145 -2.54 30.95 -12.53
C GLN A 145 -1.13 30.39 -12.66
N LEU A 146 -0.44 30.71 -13.75
CA LEU A 146 0.99 30.35 -13.89
C LEU A 146 1.84 30.92 -12.75
N SER A 147 1.43 32.08 -12.19
CA SER A 147 2.06 32.70 -11.03
C SER A 147 1.91 31.92 -9.72
N ASP A 148 0.97 30.97 -9.66
CA ASP A 148 0.76 30.12 -8.47
C ASP A 148 1.73 28.92 -8.45
N ILE A 149 2.44 28.68 -9.57
CA ILE A 149 3.41 27.59 -9.71
C ILE A 149 4.80 28.13 -9.34
N PRO A 150 5.49 27.56 -8.34
CA PRO A 150 6.86 27.91 -8.03
C PRO A 150 7.76 27.75 -9.26
N THR A 151 8.58 28.76 -9.56
CA THR A 151 9.50 28.76 -10.70
C THR A 151 10.74 27.90 -10.48
N GLU A 152 10.98 27.51 -9.23
CA GLU A 152 12.13 26.72 -8.80
C GLU A 152 11.62 25.48 -8.05
N ASN A 153 12.33 24.36 -8.23
CA ASN A 153 12.07 23.15 -7.47
C ASN A 153 12.40 23.37 -6.00
N THR A 154 11.69 22.69 -5.11
CA THR A 154 12.04 22.67 -3.68
C THR A 154 13.42 22.05 -3.52
N PRO A 155 14.43 22.78 -3.03
CA PRO A 155 15.75 22.24 -2.83
C PRO A 155 15.72 21.24 -1.66
N VAL A 156 16.40 20.10 -1.83
CA VAL A 156 16.65 19.15 -0.76
C VAL A 156 18.02 19.46 -0.17
N PRO A 157 18.12 19.86 1.12
CA PRO A 157 19.41 20.06 1.79
C PRO A 157 20.28 18.81 1.59
N THR A 158 21.45 18.99 0.99
CA THR A 158 22.37 17.89 0.67
C THR A 158 23.79 18.35 0.89
N GLU A 159 24.50 17.66 1.77
CA GLU A 159 25.92 17.85 2.03
C GLU A 159 26.67 16.59 1.59
N MET A 160 27.76 16.76 0.84
CA MET A 160 28.59 15.65 0.42
C MET A 160 29.80 15.54 1.36
N GLU A 161 29.95 14.37 1.95
CA GLU A 161 31.04 14.05 2.87
C GLU A 161 31.78 12.80 2.39
N GLU A 162 32.96 12.54 2.96
CA GLU A 162 33.70 11.30 2.74
C GLU A 162 33.76 10.52 4.05
N VAL A 163 33.21 9.31 4.06
CA VAL A 163 33.19 8.43 5.23
C VAL A 163 33.96 7.16 4.87
N HIS A 164 35.08 6.92 5.55
CA HIS A 164 35.95 5.76 5.32
C HIS A 164 36.36 5.55 3.84
N GLY A 165 36.53 6.64 3.08
CA GLY A 165 36.91 6.60 1.66
C GLY A 165 35.74 6.39 0.68
N ALA A 166 34.50 6.40 1.16
CA ALA A 166 33.30 6.35 0.32
C ALA A 166 32.55 7.70 0.37
N PRO A 167 31.98 8.17 -0.76
CA PRO A 167 31.13 9.35 -0.77
C PRO A 167 29.84 9.09 0.03
N CYS A 168 29.49 10.04 0.89
CA CYS A 168 28.28 10.03 1.70
C CYS A 168 27.46 11.29 1.36
N LEU A 169 26.16 11.12 1.12
CA LEU A 169 25.22 12.23 0.93
C LEU A 169 24.39 12.35 2.21
N HIS A 170 24.52 13.47 2.90
CA HIS A 170 23.80 13.76 4.13
C HIS A 170 22.66 14.76 3.85
N HIS A 171 21.46 14.43 4.32
CA HIS A 171 20.26 15.25 4.14
C HIS A 171 19.69 15.63 5.52
N ASP A 172 19.92 16.87 5.95
CA ASP A 172 19.36 17.39 7.20
C ASP A 172 17.87 17.71 7.02
N LEU A 173 17.03 16.72 7.31
CA LEU A 173 15.58 16.77 7.21
C LEU A 173 14.94 16.38 8.54
N PHE A 174 13.78 16.97 8.85
CA PHE A 174 12.98 16.52 9.98
C PHE A 174 12.36 15.15 9.69
N THR A 175 12.90 14.10 10.30
CA THR A 175 12.50 12.71 10.08
C THR A 175 11.81 12.07 11.29
N ASN A 176 11.36 12.87 12.27
CA ASN A 176 10.73 12.37 13.51
C ASN A 176 11.62 11.39 14.28
N ASP A 177 12.91 11.73 14.41
CA ASP A 177 13.96 10.92 15.05
C ASP A 177 14.24 9.57 14.36
N ILE A 178 13.87 9.44 13.08
CA ILE A 178 14.13 8.24 12.26
C ILE A 178 15.34 8.48 11.35
N LEU A 179 16.29 7.55 11.39
CA LEU A 179 17.43 7.55 10.48
C LEU A 179 17.10 6.70 9.25
N TYR A 180 17.18 7.30 8.06
CA TYR A 180 17.16 6.59 6.79
C TYR A 180 18.59 6.41 6.29
N LEU A 181 18.93 5.19 5.88
CA LEU A 181 20.27 4.84 5.39
C LEU A 181 20.15 4.01 4.13
N ASP A 182 20.58 4.58 3.01
CA ASP A 182 20.73 3.87 1.74
C ASP A 182 22.21 3.56 1.47
N MET A 183 22.48 2.31 1.10
CA MET A 183 23.80 1.87 0.67
C MET A 183 23.73 1.44 -0.79
N ALA A 184 24.34 2.23 -1.67
CA ALA A 184 24.39 1.95 -3.10
C ALA A 184 25.67 1.21 -3.47
N PHE A 185 25.54 0.13 -4.24
CA PHE A 185 26.65 -0.66 -4.77
C PHE A 185 26.65 -0.59 -6.29
N ASP A 186 27.81 -0.27 -6.87
CA ASP A 186 27.98 -0.22 -8.32
C ASP A 186 27.95 -1.63 -8.93
N LEU A 187 27.06 -1.85 -9.89
CA LEU A 187 26.90 -3.11 -10.60
C LEU A 187 27.64 -3.12 -11.95
N HIS A 188 28.39 -2.07 -12.33
CA HIS A 188 29.07 -1.99 -13.63
C HIS A 188 30.05 -3.15 -13.88
N GLY A 189 30.67 -3.69 -12.83
CA GLY A 189 31.57 -4.84 -12.91
C GLY A 189 30.88 -6.21 -12.97
N LEU A 190 29.55 -6.25 -12.89
CA LEU A 190 28.79 -7.50 -12.89
C LEU A 190 28.66 -8.07 -14.31
N PRO A 191 28.97 -9.35 -14.54
CA PRO A 191 28.67 -10.04 -15.80
C PRO A 191 27.18 -9.95 -16.16
N GLU A 192 26.90 -9.68 -17.44
CA GLU A 192 25.53 -9.44 -17.93
C GLU A 192 24.60 -10.64 -17.72
N ASP A 193 25.13 -11.86 -17.81
CA ASP A 193 24.40 -13.11 -17.56
C ASP A 193 23.95 -13.26 -16.11
N LEU A 194 24.54 -12.51 -15.17
CA LEU A 194 24.13 -12.49 -13.77
C LEU A 194 23.07 -11.44 -13.45
N LEU A 195 22.85 -10.44 -14.30
CA LEU A 195 21.86 -9.38 -14.07
C LEU A 195 20.44 -9.92 -13.80
N PRO A 196 19.92 -10.94 -14.54
CA PRO A 196 18.60 -11.49 -14.28
C PRO A 196 18.44 -12.13 -12.89
N TYR A 197 19.54 -12.49 -12.23
CA TYR A 197 19.54 -13.12 -10.91
C TYR A 197 19.66 -12.11 -9.77
N MET A 198 19.90 -10.83 -10.07
CA MET A 198 20.19 -9.83 -9.03
C MET A 198 19.01 -9.59 -8.09
N SER A 199 17.77 -9.62 -8.57
CA SER A 199 16.60 -9.50 -7.71
C SER A 199 16.53 -10.65 -6.69
N LEU A 200 16.73 -11.88 -7.17
CA LEU A 200 16.75 -13.07 -6.30
C LEU A 200 17.92 -13.04 -5.31
N PHE A 201 19.11 -12.63 -5.77
CA PHE A 201 20.27 -12.49 -4.92
C PHE A 201 20.04 -11.44 -3.81
N ALA A 202 19.45 -10.30 -4.18
CA ALA A 202 19.15 -9.24 -3.24
C ALA A 202 18.14 -9.71 -2.18
N GLU A 203 17.06 -10.40 -2.56
CA GLU A 203 16.10 -11.00 -1.62
C GLU A 203 16.77 -12.00 -0.68
N ALA A 204 17.66 -12.84 -1.21
CA ALA A 204 18.38 -13.82 -0.41
C ALA A 204 19.24 -13.20 0.71
N LEU A 205 19.71 -11.95 0.57
CA LEU A 205 20.53 -11.28 1.59
C LEU A 205 19.77 -11.01 2.89
N THR A 206 18.46 -10.75 2.81
CA THR A 206 17.63 -10.41 3.97
C THR A 206 16.71 -11.55 4.39
N GLU A 207 16.51 -12.55 3.55
CA GLU A 207 15.58 -13.66 3.78
C GLU A 207 16.27 -15.04 3.95
N MET A 208 17.60 -15.10 3.90
CA MET A 208 18.35 -16.32 4.22
C MET A 208 19.11 -16.22 5.55
N GLY A 209 19.39 -17.38 6.15
CA GLY A 209 20.24 -17.46 7.33
C GLY A 209 21.70 -17.09 7.00
N THR A 210 22.44 -16.73 8.04
CA THR A 210 23.89 -16.51 7.97
C THR A 210 24.63 -17.75 8.51
N ALA A 211 25.97 -17.71 8.49
CA ALA A 211 26.76 -18.73 9.18
C ALA A 211 26.55 -18.77 10.71
N LYS A 212 25.91 -17.74 11.29
CA LYS A 212 25.73 -17.59 12.74
C LYS A 212 24.28 -17.79 13.21
N GLU A 213 23.31 -17.62 12.33
CA GLU A 213 21.89 -17.62 12.68
C GLU A 213 21.04 -18.10 11.49
N ASP A 214 19.92 -18.76 11.76
CA ASP A 214 18.97 -19.12 10.71
C ASP A 214 18.19 -17.88 10.22
N PHE A 215 17.38 -18.07 9.17
CA PHE A 215 16.62 -16.96 8.58
C PHE A 215 15.58 -16.38 9.57
N VAL A 216 14.98 -17.21 10.43
CA VAL A 216 13.99 -16.76 11.41
C VAL A 216 14.63 -15.83 12.43
N ALA A 217 15.78 -16.22 12.97
CA ALA A 217 16.54 -15.42 13.93
C ALA A 217 17.04 -14.12 13.31
N LEU A 218 17.50 -14.14 12.04
CA LEU A 218 17.90 -12.92 11.33
C LEU A 218 16.73 -11.95 11.19
N THR A 219 15.58 -12.42 10.70
CA THR A 219 14.37 -11.61 10.53
C THR A 219 13.87 -11.04 11.86
N GLN A 220 13.85 -11.84 12.92
CA GLN A 220 13.50 -11.37 14.27
C GLN A 220 14.47 -10.28 14.76
N ARG A 221 15.78 -10.42 14.49
CA ARG A 221 16.76 -9.42 14.87
C ARG A 221 16.56 -8.10 14.12
N ILE A 222 16.31 -8.16 12.81
CA ILE A 222 15.99 -6.99 11.98
C ILE A 222 14.77 -6.28 12.59
N ASN A 223 13.64 -6.98 12.72
CA ASN A 223 12.38 -6.41 13.21
C ASN A 223 12.45 -5.88 14.65
N ARG A 224 13.35 -6.42 15.49
CA ARG A 224 13.56 -5.95 16.86
C ARG A 224 14.42 -4.69 16.95
N LYS A 225 15.27 -4.42 15.95
CA LYS A 225 16.34 -3.40 16.05
C LYS A 225 16.18 -2.24 15.08
N VAL A 226 15.56 -2.47 13.93
CA VAL A 226 15.38 -1.46 12.89
C VAL A 226 13.95 -1.51 12.35
N GLY A 227 13.52 -0.43 11.68
CA GLY A 227 12.19 -0.35 11.06
C GLY A 227 12.01 -1.24 9.83
N GLY A 228 13.10 -1.59 9.18
CA GLY A 228 13.14 -2.46 8.00
C GLY A 228 14.54 -2.46 7.38
N VAL A 229 14.82 -3.47 6.56
CA VAL A 229 15.95 -3.48 5.64
C VAL A 229 15.38 -3.91 4.30
N HIS A 230 15.55 -3.07 3.29
CA HIS A 230 15.00 -3.28 1.96
C HIS A 230 16.11 -3.28 0.94
N GLN A 231 15.88 -4.04 -0.11
CA GLN A 231 16.77 -4.16 -1.24
C GLN A 231 16.01 -3.81 -2.52
N PHE A 232 16.66 -3.11 -3.42
CA PHE A 232 16.14 -2.89 -4.77
C PHE A 232 17.31 -2.89 -5.75
N VAL A 233 17.04 -3.39 -6.95
CA VAL A 233 18.02 -3.39 -8.03
C VAL A 233 17.56 -2.36 -9.05
N LEU A 234 18.40 -1.35 -9.30
CA LEU A 234 18.17 -0.37 -10.35
C LEU A 234 19.08 -0.69 -11.53
N VAL A 235 18.48 -1.17 -12.63
CA VAL A 235 19.17 -1.35 -13.91
C VAL A 235 18.56 -0.35 -14.88
N SER A 236 19.37 0.59 -15.36
CA SER A 236 18.99 1.61 -16.35
C SER A 236 19.45 1.23 -17.75
#